data_AF-A0A7S4EY78-F1
#
_entry.id   AF-A0A7S4EY78-F1
#
_cell.length_a   1.000
_cell.length_b   1.000
_cell.length_c   1.000
_cell.angle_alpha   90.00
_cell.angle_beta   90.00
_cell.angle_gamma   90.00
#
_symmetry.space_group_name_H-M   'P 1'
#
loop_
_entity.id
_entity.type
_entity.pdbx_description
1 polymer ?
#
loop_
_entity_poly.entity_id
_entity_poly.type
_entity_poly.pdbx_seq_one_letter_code
_entity_poly.pdbx_strand_id
1 'polypeptide(L)'
;ATAALPSMAAAVALAAAATVATATGQARSTQSAQAIAAVAALCAAEEGGDEEAAALYKQAYSIEKEASGLRAPNLALYLQMLSVVYHRQGKFEAASLTLEEAASVLEAVRGPSHASVAAVRQVIAKLQTSAAPTLDVA
;
A
#
# COMPACT_ATOMS: atom_id res chain seq x y z
N ALA A 1 25.93 10.63 13.43
CA ALA A 1 25.04 9.47 13.68
C ALA A 1 23.77 9.99 14.34
N THR A 2 22.86 10.53 13.54
CA THR A 2 21.56 11.03 13.98
C THR A 2 20.55 9.90 13.76
N ALA A 3 20.39 9.06 14.78
CA ALA A 3 19.21 8.22 14.87
C ALA A 3 18.01 9.16 15.07
N ALA A 4 17.28 9.43 13.98
CA ALA A 4 15.97 10.05 14.08
C ALA A 4 15.11 9.10 14.91
N LEU A 5 14.95 9.41 16.19
CA LEU A 5 13.97 8.76 17.04
C LEU A 5 12.62 8.89 16.33
N PRO A 6 11.82 7.82 16.19
CA PRO A 6 10.45 7.97 15.72
C PRO A 6 9.77 8.99 16.62
N SER A 7 9.19 10.03 16.01
CA SER A 7 8.46 11.06 16.74
C SER A 7 7.47 10.38 17.67
N MET A 8 7.46 10.74 18.96
CA MET A 8 6.49 10.22 19.93
C MET A 8 5.04 10.34 19.43
N ALA A 9 4.76 11.26 18.51
CA ALA A 9 3.45 11.42 17.89
C ALA A 9 3.06 10.22 16.99
N ALA A 10 4.01 9.63 16.24
CA ALA A 10 3.76 8.46 15.40
C ALA A 10 3.44 7.22 16.26
N ALA A 11 4.25 6.98 17.31
CA ALA A 11 4.01 5.88 18.26
C ALA A 11 2.69 6.04 19.05
N VAL A 12 2.30 7.27 19.41
CA VAL A 12 1.03 7.55 20.09
C VAL A 12 -0.16 7.43 19.15
N ALA A 13 -0.04 7.82 17.87
CA ALA A 13 -1.07 7.62 16.86
C ALA A 13 -1.26 6.15 16.51
N LEU A 14 -0.16 5.38 16.39
CA LEU A 14 -0.14 3.94 16.17
C LEU A 14 -0.84 3.19 17.32
N ALA A 15 -0.53 3.56 18.56
CA ALA A 15 -1.15 2.98 19.74
C ALA A 15 -2.63 3.35 19.86
N ALA A 16 -3.02 4.60 19.62
CA ALA A 16 -4.41 5.05 19.76
C ALA A 16 -5.34 4.50 18.68
N ALA A 17 -4.93 4.47 17.41
CA ALA A 17 -5.76 3.97 16.32
C ALA A 17 -5.94 2.44 16.38
N ALA A 18 -4.86 1.71 16.70
CA ALA A 18 -4.91 0.25 16.82
C ALA A 18 -5.68 -0.20 18.08
N THR A 19 -5.58 0.53 19.21
CA THR A 19 -6.35 0.19 20.42
C THR A 19 -7.84 0.52 20.29
N VAL A 20 -8.22 1.63 19.65
CA VAL A 20 -9.64 1.96 19.43
C VAL A 20 -10.31 0.98 18.45
N ALA A 21 -9.60 0.54 17.41
CA ALA A 21 -10.12 -0.45 16.46
C ALA A 21 -10.23 -1.86 17.08
N THR A 22 -9.32 -2.25 17.96
CA THR A 22 -9.31 -3.60 18.56
C THR A 22 -10.22 -3.72 19.79
N ALA A 23 -10.44 -2.65 20.56
CA ALA A 23 -11.22 -2.69 21.81
C ALA A 23 -12.75 -2.69 21.63
N THR A 24 -13.27 -2.32 20.45
CA THR A 24 -14.72 -2.04 20.27
C THR A 24 -15.52 -3.16 19.58
N GLY A 25 -14.92 -4.33 19.30
CA GLY A 25 -15.61 -5.40 18.55
C GLY A 25 -15.86 -5.07 17.07
N GLN A 26 -15.43 -3.90 16.59
CA GLN A 26 -15.43 -3.44 15.19
C GLN A 26 -14.09 -3.69 14.47
N ALA A 27 -13.21 -4.52 15.05
CA ALA A 27 -11.86 -4.78 14.58
C ALA A 27 -11.77 -5.24 13.12
N ARG A 28 -12.85 -5.84 12.59
CA ARG A 28 -12.98 -6.31 11.19
C ARG A 28 -13.99 -5.49 10.38
N SER A 29 -13.94 -4.17 10.51
CA SER A 29 -14.75 -3.28 9.68
C SER A 29 -13.90 -2.67 8.58
N THR A 30 -14.51 -2.28 7.46
CA THR A 30 -13.81 -1.52 6.42
C THR A 30 -13.29 -0.18 6.93
N GLN A 31 -13.94 0.37 7.95
CA GLN A 31 -13.54 1.60 8.61
C GLN A 31 -12.24 1.45 9.40
N SER A 32 -11.98 0.28 10.00
CA SER A 32 -10.68 0.02 10.65
C SER A 32 -9.55 -0.11 9.62
N ALA A 33 -9.80 -0.76 8.47
CA ALA A 33 -8.82 -0.80 7.37
C ALA A 33 -8.49 0.60 6.84
N GLN A 34 -9.49 1.45 6.64
CA GLN A 34 -9.30 2.83 6.20
C GLN A 34 -8.50 3.66 7.21
N ALA A 35 -8.80 3.53 8.51
CA ALA A 35 -8.06 4.24 9.55
C ALA A 35 -6.58 3.81 9.56
N ILE A 36 -6.30 2.51 9.47
CA ILE A 36 -4.92 1.98 9.41
C ILE A 36 -4.19 2.48 8.16
N ALA A 37 -4.86 2.52 7.01
CA ALA A 37 -4.26 3.03 5.78
C ALA A 37 -3.98 4.54 5.82
N ALA A 38 -4.79 5.32 6.54
CA ALA A 38 -4.52 6.74 6.75
C ALA A 38 -3.28 6.95 7.62
N VAL A 39 -3.09 6.13 8.67
CA VAL A 39 -1.86 6.15 9.49
C VAL A 39 -0.65 5.73 8.65
N ALA A 40 -0.79 4.70 7.80
CA ALA A 40 0.26 4.27 6.89
C ALA A 40 0.75 5.41 5.97
N ALA A 41 -0.18 6.23 5.47
CA ALA A 41 0.15 7.39 4.63
C ALA A 41 0.96 8.44 5.41
N LEU A 42 0.65 8.65 6.69
CA LEU A 42 1.41 9.56 7.55
C LEU A 42 2.82 9.02 7.83
N CYS A 43 2.95 7.73 8.16
CA CYS A 43 4.25 7.08 8.35
C CYS A 43 5.10 7.18 7.08
N ALA A 44 4.52 6.97 5.90
CA ALA A 44 5.24 7.08 4.63
C ALA A 44 5.75 8.52 4.38
N ALA A 45 5.09 9.54 4.91
CA ALA A 45 5.52 10.93 4.77
C ALA A 45 6.74 11.27 5.66
N GLU A 46 7.03 10.45 6.67
CA GLU A 46 8.21 10.63 7.53
C GLU A 46 9.46 10.00 6.90
N GLU A 47 10.63 10.58 7.18
CA GLU A 47 11.91 10.00 6.75
C GLU A 47 12.14 8.66 7.45
N GLY A 48 12.30 7.59 6.67
CA GLY A 48 12.54 6.24 7.20
C GLY A 48 11.28 5.47 7.61
N GLY A 49 10.08 6.06 7.52
CA GLY A 49 8.81 5.41 7.87
C GLY A 49 8.25 4.46 6.80
N ASP A 50 8.98 4.24 5.72
CA ASP A 50 8.54 3.41 4.58
C ASP A 50 8.32 1.93 4.97
N GLU A 51 9.08 1.37 5.91
CA GLU A 51 8.87 -0.02 6.35
C GLU A 51 7.60 -0.18 7.18
N GLU A 52 7.34 0.76 8.09
CA GLU A 52 6.14 0.79 8.92
C GLU A 52 4.89 1.02 8.07
N ALA A 53 4.95 1.96 7.12
CA ALA A 53 3.90 2.19 6.15
C ALA A 53 3.56 0.92 5.34
N ALA A 54 4.57 0.19 4.88
CA ALA A 54 4.36 -1.07 4.16
C ALA A 54 3.65 -2.12 5.01
N ALA A 55 4.01 -2.26 6.29
CA ALA A 55 3.36 -3.18 7.22
C ALA A 55 1.89 -2.79 7.46
N LEU A 56 1.62 -1.50 7.67
CA LEU A 56 0.27 -0.97 7.90
C LEU A 56 -0.62 -1.12 6.66
N TYR A 57 -0.12 -0.85 5.45
CA TYR A 57 -0.90 -1.07 4.22
C TYR A 57 -1.26 -2.55 4.01
N LYS A 58 -0.34 -3.48 4.35
CA LYS A 58 -0.64 -4.93 4.31
C LYS A 58 -1.71 -5.30 5.34
N GLN A 59 -1.66 -4.72 6.52
CA GLN A 59 -2.67 -4.95 7.56
C GLN A 59 -4.04 -4.42 7.14
N ALA A 60 -4.11 -3.20 6.60
CA ALA A 60 -5.34 -2.61 6.05
C ALA A 60 -5.92 -3.49 4.93
N TYR A 61 -5.07 -4.00 4.03
CA TYR A 61 -5.47 -4.92 2.97
C TYR A 61 -6.08 -6.22 3.53
N SER A 62 -5.45 -6.83 4.53
CA SER A 62 -5.97 -8.07 5.14
C SER A 62 -7.33 -7.85 5.80
N ILE A 63 -7.49 -6.75 6.54
CA ILE A 63 -8.74 -6.42 7.22
C ILE A 63 -9.87 -6.14 6.21
N GLU A 64 -9.61 -5.34 5.19
CA GLU A 64 -10.60 -5.04 4.15
C GLU A 64 -10.99 -6.31 3.38
N LYS A 65 -10.01 -7.20 3.13
CA LYS A 65 -10.24 -8.48 2.45
C LYS A 65 -11.12 -9.40 3.29
N GLU A 66 -10.92 -9.45 4.61
CA GLU A 66 -11.78 -10.22 5.51
C GLU A 66 -13.18 -9.60 5.62
N ALA A 67 -13.28 -8.27 5.68
CA ALA A 67 -14.55 -7.57 5.90
C ALA A 67 -15.46 -7.55 4.66
N SER A 68 -14.88 -7.32 3.47
CA SER A 68 -15.63 -7.09 2.23
C SER A 68 -15.35 -8.09 1.11
N GLY A 69 -14.37 -8.98 1.30
CA GLY A 69 -13.91 -9.91 0.27
C GLY A 69 -13.12 -9.22 -0.86
N LEU A 70 -12.74 -10.02 -1.87
CA LEU A 70 -11.85 -9.60 -2.98
C LEU A 70 -12.46 -8.58 -3.95
N ARG A 71 -13.73 -8.17 -3.77
CA ARG A 71 -14.42 -7.22 -4.65
C ARG A 71 -14.40 -5.77 -4.14
N ALA A 72 -13.74 -5.50 -3.02
CA ALA A 72 -13.63 -4.15 -2.51
C ALA A 72 -12.64 -3.33 -3.35
N PRO A 73 -13.06 -2.18 -3.94
CA PRO A 73 -12.16 -1.33 -4.73
C PRO A 73 -10.99 -0.78 -3.89
N ASN A 74 -11.14 -0.70 -2.57
CA ASN A 74 -10.10 -0.25 -1.64
C ASN A 74 -8.90 -1.21 -1.59
N LEU A 75 -9.10 -2.51 -1.87
CA LEU A 75 -7.99 -3.48 -1.89
C LEU A 75 -6.93 -3.11 -2.92
N ALA A 76 -7.35 -2.69 -4.12
CA ALA A 76 -6.44 -2.23 -5.15
C ALA A 76 -5.71 -0.94 -4.75
N LEU A 77 -6.38 -0.05 -4.00
CA LEU A 77 -5.76 1.19 -3.50
C LEU A 77 -4.65 0.89 -2.50
N TYR A 78 -4.85 -0.04 -1.57
CA TYR A 78 -3.81 -0.43 -0.60
C TYR A 78 -2.60 -1.06 -1.28
N LEU A 79 -2.81 -1.89 -2.30
CA LEU A 79 -1.73 -2.46 -3.10
C LEU A 79 -0.98 -1.37 -3.90
N GLN A 80 -1.70 -0.41 -4.48
CA GLN A 80 -1.07 0.73 -5.15
C GLN A 80 -0.20 1.55 -4.19
N MET A 81 -0.69 1.85 -2.99
CA MET A 81 0.08 2.57 -1.98
C MET A 81 1.31 1.78 -1.53
N LEU A 82 1.17 0.48 -1.32
CA LEU A 82 2.30 -0.40 -1.00
C LEU A 82 3.37 -0.39 -2.12
N SER A 83 2.96 -0.33 -3.39
CA SER A 83 3.89 -0.23 -4.52
C SER A 83 4.68 1.07 -4.53
N VAL A 84 4.06 2.19 -4.14
CA VAL A 84 4.73 3.50 -4.03
C VAL A 84 5.79 3.45 -2.94
N VAL A 85 5.47 2.82 -1.81
CA VAL A 85 6.41 2.61 -0.71
C VAL A 85 7.58 1.73 -1.16
N TYR A 86 7.34 0.64 -1.90
CA TYR A 86 8.43 -0.19 -2.45
C TYR A 86 9.28 0.54 -3.50
N HIS A 87 8.67 1.38 -4.34
CA HIS A 87 9.39 2.21 -5.30
C HIS A 87 10.36 3.17 -4.58
N ARG A 88 9.93 3.82 -3.50
CA ARG A 88 10.80 4.69 -2.68
C ARG A 88 11.97 3.95 -2.05
N GLN A 89 11.76 2.68 -1.69
CA GLN A 89 12.81 1.79 -1.18
C GLN A 89 13.75 1.25 -2.28
N GLY A 90 13.54 1.60 -3.55
CA GLY A 90 14.29 1.06 -4.69
C GLY A 90 13.94 -0.40 -5.04
N LYS A 91 12.89 -0.97 -4.44
CA LYS A 91 12.43 -2.35 -4.67
C LYS A 91 11.48 -2.42 -5.87
N PHE A 92 11.99 -2.08 -7.06
CA PHE A 92 11.17 -1.92 -8.28
C PHE A 92 10.42 -3.20 -8.68
N GLU A 93 11.05 -4.36 -8.54
CA GLU A 93 10.41 -5.66 -8.84
C GLU A 93 9.24 -5.95 -7.90
N ALA A 94 9.43 -5.75 -6.59
CA ALA A 94 8.36 -5.91 -5.61
C ALA A 94 7.22 -4.91 -5.86
N ALA A 95 7.52 -3.67 -6.26
CA ALA A 95 6.52 -2.68 -6.64
C ALA A 95 5.70 -3.12 -7.86
N SER A 96 6.36 -3.65 -8.90
CA SER A 96 5.70 -4.18 -10.11
C SER A 96 4.75 -5.33 -9.78
N LEU A 97 5.22 -6.35 -9.05
CA LEU A 97 4.40 -7.49 -8.65
C LEU A 97 3.18 -7.06 -7.82
N THR A 98 3.37 -6.10 -6.91
CA THR A 98 2.27 -5.56 -6.10
C THR A 98 1.23 -4.83 -6.97
N LEU A 99 1.66 -4.12 -8.02
CA LEU A 99 0.74 -3.48 -8.96
C LEU A 99 0.02 -4.47 -9.88
N GLU A 100 0.64 -5.60 -10.22
CA GLU A 100 -0.03 -6.68 -10.97
C GLU A 100 -1.18 -7.29 -10.16
N GLU A 101 -0.99 -7.49 -8.86
CA GLU A 101 -2.07 -7.87 -7.95
C GLU A 101 -3.17 -6.79 -7.91
N ALA A 102 -2.79 -5.51 -7.84
CA ALA A 102 -3.75 -4.40 -7.86
C ALA A 102 -4.56 -4.34 -9.16
N ALA A 103 -3.92 -4.60 -10.30
CA ALA A 103 -4.58 -4.68 -11.60
C ALA A 103 -5.59 -5.83 -11.62
N SER A 104 -5.21 -7.01 -11.13
CA SER A 104 -6.09 -8.18 -11.07
C SER A 104 -7.35 -7.92 -10.23
N VAL A 105 -7.20 -7.24 -9.08
CA VAL A 105 -8.34 -6.82 -8.25
C VAL A 105 -9.22 -5.81 -8.99
N LEU A 106 -8.63 -4.80 -9.65
CA LEU A 106 -9.41 -3.80 -10.40
C LEU A 106 -10.14 -4.41 -11.59
N GLU A 107 -9.53 -5.35 -12.29
CA GLU A 107 -10.15 -6.08 -13.40
C GLU A 107 -11.36 -6.89 -12.92
N ALA A 108 -11.23 -7.57 -11.77
CA ALA A 108 -12.33 -8.32 -11.18
C ALA A 108 -13.50 -7.43 -10.71
N VAL A 109 -13.22 -6.20 -10.27
CA VAL A 109 -14.24 -5.27 -9.73
C VAL A 109 -14.89 -4.42 -10.82
N ARG A 110 -14.10 -3.91 -11.77
CA ARG A 110 -14.52 -2.87 -12.73
C ARG A 110 -14.44 -3.32 -14.20
N GLY A 111 -13.87 -4.49 -14.46
CA GLY A 111 -13.62 -5.00 -15.81
C GLY A 111 -12.30 -4.50 -16.41
N PRO A 112 -11.76 -5.22 -17.42
CA PRO A 112 -10.45 -4.96 -18.00
C PRO A 112 -10.36 -3.64 -18.79
N SER A 113 -11.48 -3.10 -19.27
CA SER A 113 -11.53 -1.85 -20.04
C SER A 113 -11.59 -0.59 -19.18
N HIS A 114 -11.61 -0.72 -17.86
CA HIS A 114 -11.72 0.44 -16.97
C HIS A 114 -10.42 1.27 -16.95
N ALA A 115 -10.54 2.60 -17.01
CA ALA A 115 -9.40 3.52 -17.06
C ALA A 115 -8.37 3.30 -15.94
N SER A 116 -8.83 2.93 -14.73
CA SER A 116 -7.93 2.59 -13.60
C SER A 116 -7.03 1.39 -13.87
N VAL A 117 -7.49 0.36 -14.60
CA VAL A 117 -6.67 -0.80 -14.97
C VAL A 117 -5.57 -0.37 -15.94
N ALA A 118 -5.92 0.43 -16.94
CA ALA A 118 -4.96 0.98 -17.90
C ALA A 118 -3.90 1.85 -17.19
N ALA A 119 -4.31 2.69 -16.24
CA ALA A 119 -3.39 3.51 -15.45
C ALA A 119 -2.39 2.65 -14.66
N VAL A 120 -2.84 1.61 -13.95
CA VAL A 120 -1.97 0.69 -13.21
C VAL A 120 -0.98 -0.02 -14.14
N ARG A 121 -1.46 -0.51 -15.29
CA ARG A 121 -0.60 -1.16 -16.31
C ARG A 121 0.47 -0.22 -16.87
N GLN A 122 0.16 1.06 -17.07
CA GLN A 122 1.16 2.05 -17.47
C GLN A 122 2.24 2.26 -16.40
N VAL A 123 1.86 2.26 -15.12
CA VAL A 123 2.84 2.37 -14.02
C VAL A 123 3.75 1.15 -13.98
N ILE A 124 3.20 -0.06 -14.14
CA ILE A 124 3.99 -1.31 -14.23
C ILE A 124 5.04 -1.21 -15.35
N ALA A 125 4.63 -0.81 -16.55
CA ALA A 125 5.54 -0.68 -17.69
C ALA A 125 6.69 0.32 -17.41
N LYS A 126 6.39 1.43 -16.74
CA LYS A 126 7.42 2.41 -16.33
C LYS A 126 8.41 1.81 -15.32
N LEU A 127 7.91 1.09 -14.32
CA LEU A 127 8.74 0.45 -13.30
C LEU A 127 9.67 -0.61 -13.90
N GLN A 128 9.16 -1.42 -14.82
CA GLN A 128 9.94 -2.43 -15.53
C GLN A 128 11.02 -1.80 -16.43
N THR A 129 10.70 -0.67 -17.08
CA THR A 129 11.68 0.07 -17.89
C THR A 129 12.75 0.72 -17.01
N SER A 130 12.41 1.21 -15.82
CA SER A 130 13.39 1.74 -14.87
C SER A 130 14.24 0.66 -14.19
N ALA A 131 13.73 -0.58 -14.12
CA ALA A 131 14.44 -1.72 -13.57
C ALA A 131 15.39 -2.37 -14.59
N ALA A 132 15.13 -2.21 -15.90
CA ALA A 132 16.05 -2.61 -16.94
C ALA A 132 17.25 -1.63 -16.96
N PRO A 133 18.48 -2.04 -16.61
CA PRO A 133 19.64 -1.27 -17.01
C PRO A 133 19.59 -1.19 -18.53
N THR A 134 19.80 0.01 -19.07
CA THR A 134 20.03 0.28 -20.50
C THR A 134 20.74 -0.92 -21.12
N LEU A 135 20.00 -1.73 -21.89
CA LEU A 135 20.59 -2.79 -22.68
C LEU A 135 21.62 -2.09 -23.57
N ASP A 136 22.86 -2.44 -23.27
CA ASP A 136 24.09 -2.06 -23.93
C ASP A 136 23.83 -1.95 -25.44
N VAL A 137 24.02 -0.73 -25.96
CA VAL A 137 24.07 -0.48 -27.39
C VAL A 137 25.40 -1.07 -27.86
N ALA A 138 25.36 -2.31 -28.34
CA ALA A 138 26.48 -2.96 -29.06
C ALA A 138 26.13 -3.07 -30.54
#